data_AF-A0A183GCD9-F1
#
_entry.id   AF-A0A183GCD9-F1
#
_cell.length_a   1.000
_cell.length_b   1.000
_cell.length_c   1.000
_cell.angle_alpha   90.00
_cell.angle_beta   90.00
_cell.angle_gamma   90.00
#
_symmetry.space_group_name_H-M   'P 1'
#
loop_
_entity.id
_entity.type
_entity.pdbx_description
1 polymer ?
#
loop_
_entity_poly.entity_id
_entity_poly.type
_entity_poly.pdbx_seq_one_letter_code
_entity_poly.pdbx_strand_id
1 'polypeptide(L)'
;LIGEEAIDFEQVKTMACSNRGYMVHVQNMADVEDKVQHYIRTMSRPIGQNAADIQVDDALWSGVYRERLYLPRPETFAEPVPITNQSYAIMNKMAARRKIRLEKTEARGRMFVTTVSFPVIVNRTFMGVAAVNTPLTELNQQAHPSNIGGRSYFFMLDQNGFIMFHPQLRPIVRFEQMFSNASIYLLCPQSVKFH
;
A
#
# COMPACT_ATOMS: atom_id res chain seq x y z
N LEU A 1 17.38 -21.00 14.35
CA LEU A 1 17.95 -21.01 15.71
C LEU A 1 18.27 -19.57 16.10
N ILE A 2 17.93 -19.16 17.32
CA ILE A 2 18.08 -17.78 17.82
C ILE A 2 19.08 -17.79 18.98
N GLY A 3 19.98 -16.82 19.03
CA GLY A 3 21.02 -16.68 20.06
C GLY A 3 22.41 -17.09 19.58
N GLU A 4 23.42 -16.86 20.41
CA GLU A 4 24.84 -17.09 20.07
C GLU A 4 25.20 -18.58 20.09
N GLU A 5 24.63 -19.36 21.01
CA GLU A 5 24.82 -20.81 21.11
C GLU A 5 23.68 -21.57 20.41
N ALA A 6 23.89 -21.93 19.15
CA ALA A 6 22.99 -22.83 18.44
C ALA A 6 23.63 -24.23 18.36
N ILE A 7 23.05 -25.18 19.09
CA ILE A 7 23.63 -26.51 19.30
C ILE A 7 23.21 -27.55 18.25
N ASP A 8 21.98 -27.47 17.71
CA ASP A 8 21.42 -28.50 16.82
C ASP A 8 21.25 -28.03 15.36
N PHE A 9 22.32 -27.53 14.74
CA PHE A 9 22.24 -27.02 13.37
C PHE A 9 21.87 -28.10 12.34
N GLU A 10 22.47 -29.28 12.44
CA GLU A 10 22.32 -30.33 11.43
C GLU A 10 20.92 -30.94 11.43
N GLN A 11 20.33 -31.16 12.60
CA GLN A 11 18.97 -31.67 12.74
C GLN A 11 17.96 -30.66 12.19
N VAL A 12 18.09 -29.38 12.55
CA VAL A 12 17.18 -28.32 12.08
C VAL A 12 17.33 -28.08 10.58
N LYS A 13 18.55 -28.18 10.05
CA LYS A 13 18.79 -28.13 8.60
C LYS A 13 18.09 -29.28 7.89
N THR A 14 18.19 -30.50 8.43
CA THR A 14 17.54 -31.69 7.86
C THR A 14 16.02 -31.55 7.87
N MET A 15 15.43 -31.06 8.97
CA MET A 15 14.00 -30.75 9.06
C MET A 15 13.57 -29.70 8.03
N ALA A 16 14.36 -28.63 7.85
CA ALA A 16 14.06 -27.60 6.86
C ALA A 16 14.13 -28.15 5.42
N CYS A 17 15.17 -28.91 5.08
CA CYS A 17 15.34 -29.50 3.76
C CYS A 17 14.22 -30.50 3.42
N SER A 18 13.85 -31.36 4.36
CA SER A 18 12.77 -32.35 4.18
C SER A 18 11.42 -31.68 3.87
N ASN A 19 11.17 -30.50 4.46
CA ASN A 19 9.93 -29.74 4.27
C ASN A 19 10.00 -28.67 3.17
N ARG A 20 11.02 -28.69 2.30
CA ARG A 20 11.26 -27.66 1.25
C ARG A 20 11.32 -26.22 1.81
N GLY A 21 11.63 -26.09 3.09
CA GLY A 21 11.74 -24.84 3.79
C GLY A 21 13.12 -24.20 3.61
N TYR A 22 13.43 -23.32 4.56
CA TYR A 22 14.73 -22.68 4.65
C TYR A 22 15.11 -22.58 6.13
N MET A 23 16.40 -22.63 6.40
CA MET A 23 16.93 -22.52 7.75
C MET A 23 17.73 -21.22 7.86
N VAL A 24 17.42 -20.42 8.88
CA VAL A 24 18.22 -19.27 9.28
C VAL A 24 18.69 -19.40 10.72
N HIS A 25 19.86 -18.84 10.97
CA HIS A 25 20.39 -18.66 12.30
C HIS A 25 20.52 -17.18 12.61
N VAL A 26 19.81 -16.72 13.62
CA VAL A 26 19.75 -15.31 14.04
C VAL A 26 20.58 -15.17 15.31
N GLN A 27 21.68 -14.45 15.25
CA GLN A 27 22.58 -14.24 16.39
C GLN A 27 22.29 -12.92 17.10
N ASN A 28 22.05 -11.86 16.31
CA ASN A 28 21.85 -10.50 16.79
C ASN A 28 20.47 -9.95 16.36
N MET A 29 19.96 -8.98 17.10
CA MET A 29 18.71 -8.26 16.78
C MET A 29 18.82 -7.49 15.45
N ALA A 30 20.02 -7.03 15.09
CA ALA A 30 20.27 -6.39 13.80
C ALA A 30 20.02 -7.33 12.61
N ASP A 31 20.24 -8.63 12.78
CA ASP A 31 20.07 -9.61 11.70
C ASP A 31 18.62 -10.07 11.52
N VAL A 32 17.76 -9.79 12.50
CA VAL A 32 16.39 -10.34 12.55
C VAL A 32 15.62 -9.91 11.30
N GLU A 33 15.67 -8.63 10.95
CA GLU A 33 14.90 -8.08 9.84
C GLU A 33 15.26 -8.77 8.52
N ASP A 34 16.54 -8.80 8.15
CA ASP A 34 17.01 -9.39 6.91
C ASP A 34 16.78 -10.91 6.86
N LYS A 35 17.05 -11.62 7.97
CA LYS A 35 16.91 -13.09 8.03
C LYS A 35 15.46 -13.54 8.02
N VAL A 36 14.54 -12.77 8.60
CA VAL A 36 13.10 -13.07 8.56
C VAL A 36 12.53 -12.77 7.18
N GLN A 37 12.92 -11.67 6.54
CA GLN A 37 12.45 -11.31 5.20
C GLN A 37 12.83 -12.36 4.14
N HIS A 38 13.93 -13.10 4.33
CA HIS A 38 14.31 -14.22 3.45
C HIS A 38 13.21 -15.29 3.29
N TYR A 39 12.29 -15.43 4.25
CA TYR A 39 11.15 -16.34 4.15
C TYR A 39 10.26 -16.03 2.93
N ILE A 40 10.06 -14.75 2.61
CA ILE A 40 9.26 -14.30 1.46
C ILE A 40 9.80 -14.91 0.17
N ARG A 41 11.13 -14.94 0.01
CA ARG A 41 11.78 -15.52 -1.18
C ARG A 41 11.56 -17.03 -1.33
N THR A 42 11.41 -17.74 -0.21
CA THR A 42 11.13 -19.19 -0.25
C THR A 42 9.68 -19.42 -0.64
N MET A 43 8.77 -18.65 -0.07
CA MET A 43 7.33 -18.72 -0.36
C MET A 43 6.98 -18.23 -1.77
N SER A 44 7.78 -17.35 -2.37
CA SER A 44 7.56 -16.81 -3.70
C SER A 44 8.02 -17.72 -4.85
N ARG A 45 8.67 -18.87 -4.55
CA ARG A 45 9.16 -19.79 -5.60
C ARG A 45 8.06 -20.31 -6.53
N PRO A 46 6.88 -20.76 -6.04
CA PRO A 46 5.80 -21.22 -6.91
C PRO A 46 5.26 -20.10 -7.81
N ILE A 47 5.22 -18.86 -7.32
CA ILE A 47 4.81 -17.68 -8.09
C ILE A 47 5.71 -17.50 -9.32
N GLY A 48 7.03 -17.65 -9.13
CA GLY A 48 7.98 -17.59 -10.25
C GLY A 48 7.82 -18.74 -11.25
N GLN A 49 7.55 -19.95 -10.77
CA GLN A 49 7.36 -21.13 -11.64
C GLN A 49 6.07 -21.05 -12.47
N ASN A 50 4.99 -20.52 -11.88
CA ASN A 50 3.67 -20.39 -12.50
C ASN A 50 3.44 -18.99 -13.07
N ALA A 51 4.50 -18.28 -13.46
CA ALA A 51 4.41 -16.91 -13.96
C ALA A 51 3.54 -16.76 -15.21
N ALA A 52 3.40 -17.83 -16.01
CA ALA A 52 2.56 -17.85 -17.19
C ALA A 52 1.05 -17.81 -16.88
N ASP A 53 0.67 -18.20 -15.66
CA ASP A 53 -0.73 -18.24 -15.22
C ASP A 53 -1.20 -16.90 -14.66
N ILE A 54 -0.29 -15.98 -14.36
CA ILE A 54 -0.60 -14.67 -13.76
C ILE A 54 -1.00 -13.69 -14.86
N GLN A 55 -2.27 -13.27 -14.82
CA GLN A 55 -2.84 -12.31 -15.76
C GLN A 55 -2.92 -10.91 -15.15
N VAL A 56 -3.17 -9.90 -15.99
CA VAL A 56 -3.30 -8.51 -15.55
C VAL A 56 -4.47 -8.32 -14.58
N ASP A 57 -5.53 -9.11 -14.73
CA ASP A 57 -6.71 -9.08 -13.87
C ASP A 57 -6.44 -9.67 -12.46
N ASP A 58 -5.31 -10.35 -12.27
CA ASP A 58 -4.88 -10.90 -10.97
C ASP A 58 -4.14 -9.86 -10.09
N ALA A 59 -4.18 -8.58 -10.47
CA ALA A 59 -3.56 -7.52 -9.69
C ALA A 59 -4.14 -7.46 -8.26
N LEU A 60 -3.27 -7.40 -7.26
CA LEU A 60 -3.67 -7.41 -5.86
C LEU A 60 -3.86 -5.99 -5.35
N TRP A 61 -5.05 -5.72 -4.80
CA TRP A 61 -5.39 -4.47 -4.14
C TRP A 61 -5.13 -4.56 -2.64
N SER A 62 -4.41 -3.60 -2.10
CA SER A 62 -4.23 -3.47 -0.65
C SER A 62 -5.46 -2.81 0.00
N GLY A 63 -5.64 -3.10 1.29
CA GLY A 63 -6.59 -2.36 2.11
C GLY A 63 -6.22 -0.87 2.24
N VAL A 64 -7.10 -0.09 2.84
CA VAL A 64 -6.88 1.35 2.99
C VAL A 64 -5.89 1.63 4.10
N TYR A 65 -4.88 2.43 3.78
CA TYR A 65 -3.92 2.95 4.74
C TYR A 65 -3.60 4.41 4.45
N ARG A 66 -2.90 5.05 5.39
CA ARG A 66 -2.59 6.48 5.33
C ARG A 66 -1.15 6.70 4.89
N GLU A 67 -0.96 7.33 3.73
CA GLU A 67 0.34 7.51 3.10
C GLU A 67 0.59 8.99 2.74
N ARG A 68 1.85 9.38 2.63
CA ARG A 68 2.22 10.72 2.13
C ARG A 68 2.43 10.62 0.61
N LEU A 69 1.46 11.11 -0.16
CA LEU A 69 1.60 11.16 -1.61
C LEU A 69 2.26 12.46 -2.07
N TYR A 70 3.27 12.32 -2.92
CA TYR A 70 3.94 13.40 -3.62
C TYR A 70 3.28 13.58 -4.99
N LEU A 71 2.06 14.13 -4.99
CA LEU A 71 1.40 14.46 -6.25
C LEU A 71 2.02 15.74 -6.84
N PRO A 72 2.28 15.79 -8.15
CA PRO A 72 2.55 17.07 -8.80
C PRO A 72 1.32 17.95 -8.61
N ARG A 73 1.50 19.10 -7.97
CA ARG A 73 0.47 20.13 -7.93
C ARG A 73 0.22 20.53 -9.40
N PRO A 74 -0.99 20.42 -9.95
CA PRO A 74 -1.35 21.29 -11.06
C PRO A 74 -1.55 22.67 -10.43
N GLU A 75 -0.48 23.43 -10.24
CA GLU A 75 -0.63 24.86 -10.09
C GLU A 75 -1.09 25.36 -11.46
N THR A 76 -2.41 25.39 -11.66
CA THR A 76 -2.98 26.42 -12.51
C THR A 76 -2.75 27.75 -11.81
N PHE A 77 -1.50 28.23 -11.80
CA PHE A 77 -1.24 29.65 -11.74
C PHE A 77 -1.82 30.19 -13.05
N ALA A 78 -3.09 30.59 -13.01
CA ALA A 78 -3.53 31.63 -13.90
C ALA A 78 -2.69 32.86 -13.50
N GLU A 79 -1.54 33.05 -14.14
CA GLU A 79 -0.92 34.36 -14.16
C GLU A 79 -2.02 35.34 -14.61
N PRO A 80 -2.27 36.43 -13.89
CA PRO A 80 -3.26 37.41 -14.32
C PRO A 80 -2.81 37.90 -15.70
N VAL A 81 -3.54 37.49 -16.74
CA VAL A 81 -3.28 37.93 -18.11
C VAL A 81 -3.39 39.45 -18.09
N PRO A 82 -2.31 40.21 -18.34
CA PRO A 82 -2.43 41.66 -18.41
C PRO A 82 -3.40 41.97 -19.53
N ILE A 83 -4.42 42.77 -19.23
CA ILE A 83 -5.44 43.17 -20.19
C ILE A 83 -4.74 44.07 -21.22
N THR A 84 -4.23 43.46 -22.28
CA THR A 84 -3.76 44.17 -23.47
C THR A 84 -4.33 43.48 -24.70
N ASN A 85 -5.43 44.06 -25.18
CA ASN A 85 -6.01 44.07 -26.52
C ASN A 85 -6.19 42.70 -27.23
N GLN A 86 -7.36 42.56 -27.87
CA GLN A 86 -7.91 41.30 -28.41
C GLN A 86 -7.03 40.57 -29.46
N SER A 87 -5.98 41.18 -29.97
CA SER A 87 -5.10 40.61 -31.01
C SER A 87 -4.04 39.62 -30.48
N TYR A 88 -3.62 39.72 -29.22
CA TYR A 88 -2.57 38.83 -28.66
C TYR A 88 -3.10 37.49 -28.09
N ALA A 89 -4.41 37.38 -27.89
CA ALA A 89 -5.05 36.19 -27.33
C ALA A 89 -4.99 34.95 -28.25
N ILE A 90 -4.89 35.16 -29.56
CA ILE A 90 -4.90 34.07 -30.55
C ILE A 90 -3.51 33.45 -30.70
N MET A 91 -2.43 34.25 -30.61
CA MET A 91 -1.05 33.74 -30.71
C MET A 91 -0.63 32.96 -29.45
N ASN A 92 -1.10 33.37 -28.26
CA ASN A 92 -0.79 32.66 -27.01
C ASN A 92 -1.53 31.31 -26.85
N LYS A 93 -2.60 31.07 -27.60
CA LYS A 93 -3.30 29.76 -27.62
C LYS A 93 -2.48 28.63 -28.27
N MET A 94 -1.57 28.96 -29.18
CA MET A 94 -0.73 27.96 -29.87
C MET A 94 0.70 27.84 -29.29
N ALA A 95 1.17 28.87 -28.58
CA ALA A 95 2.50 28.87 -27.95
C ALA A 95 2.53 28.29 -26.52
N ALA A 96 1.38 27.97 -25.92
CA ALA A 96 1.29 27.12 -24.73
C ALA A 96 1.56 25.64 -25.07
N ARG A 97 2.64 25.37 -25.81
CA ARG A 97 3.28 24.07 -25.82
C ARG A 97 3.77 23.83 -24.40
N ARG A 98 2.99 23.04 -23.67
CA ARG A 98 3.25 22.49 -22.33
C ARG A 98 4.70 22.02 -22.20
N LYS A 99 5.61 22.92 -21.83
CA LYS A 99 6.82 22.53 -21.11
C LYS A 99 6.34 22.18 -19.70
N ILE A 100 6.09 20.90 -19.47
CA ILE A 100 5.89 20.38 -18.12
C ILE A 100 7.26 20.47 -17.44
N ARG A 101 7.58 21.65 -16.89
CA ARG A 101 8.64 21.77 -15.90
C ARG A 101 8.04 21.18 -14.63
N LEU A 102 8.45 19.96 -14.28
CA LEU A 102 8.11 19.35 -13.00
C LEU A 102 8.78 20.17 -11.90
N GLU A 103 8.07 21.19 -11.43
CA GLU A 103 8.47 21.94 -10.24
C GLU A 103 8.12 21.13 -8.99
N LYS A 104 8.91 21.36 -7.95
CA LYS A 104 9.06 20.55 -6.73
C LYS A 104 7.69 20.11 -6.17
N THR A 105 7.45 18.81 -6.18
CA THR A 105 6.22 18.16 -5.67
C THR A 105 6.03 18.49 -4.20
N GLU A 106 5.21 19.48 -3.89
CA GLU A 106 4.84 19.78 -2.51
C GLU A 106 3.88 18.68 -2.02
N ALA A 107 4.26 18.00 -0.92
CA ALA A 107 3.50 16.88 -0.40
C ALA A 107 2.07 17.31 -0.08
N ARG A 108 1.06 16.71 -0.73
CA ARG A 108 -0.28 16.74 -0.13
C ARG A 108 -0.15 16.06 1.23
N GLY A 109 -0.73 16.68 2.27
CA GLY A 109 -0.78 16.11 3.61
C GLY A 109 -1.25 14.66 3.57
N ARG A 110 -0.85 13.84 4.55
CA ARG A 110 -1.17 12.40 4.63
C ARG A 110 -2.62 12.11 4.19
N MET A 111 -2.81 11.32 3.14
CA MET A 111 -4.13 10.95 2.61
C MET A 111 -4.36 9.45 2.73
N PHE A 112 -5.63 9.04 2.66
CA PHE A 112 -5.98 7.61 2.54
C PHE A 112 -5.76 7.14 1.11
N VAL A 113 -5.06 6.03 0.97
CA VAL A 113 -4.69 5.42 -0.31
C VAL A 113 -4.96 3.92 -0.27
N THR A 114 -5.15 3.36 -1.45
CA THR A 114 -5.06 1.91 -1.70
C THR A 114 -3.98 1.69 -2.76
N THR A 115 -3.30 0.56 -2.70
CA THR A 115 -2.20 0.23 -3.60
C THR A 115 -2.60 -0.94 -4.48
N VAL A 116 -2.45 -0.76 -5.78
CA VAL A 116 -2.49 -1.87 -6.73
C VAL A 116 -1.08 -2.39 -6.88
N SER A 117 -0.90 -3.70 -6.74
CA SER A 117 0.39 -4.34 -6.77
C SER A 117 0.42 -5.51 -7.76
N PHE A 118 1.56 -5.67 -8.44
CA PHE A 118 1.78 -6.71 -9.44
C PHE A 118 3.20 -7.30 -9.30
N PRO A 119 3.36 -8.63 -9.29
CA PRO A 119 4.65 -9.26 -9.13
C PRO A 119 5.53 -9.10 -10.38
N VAL A 120 6.82 -8.84 -10.17
CA VAL A 120 7.82 -8.76 -11.25
C VAL A 120 8.59 -10.08 -11.27
N ILE A 121 8.51 -10.80 -12.39
CA ILE A 121 9.13 -12.11 -12.55
C ILE A 121 10.06 -12.07 -13.75
N VAL A 122 11.30 -12.53 -13.55
CA VAL A 122 12.32 -12.62 -14.60
C VAL A 122 12.89 -14.04 -14.56
N ASN A 123 12.97 -14.71 -15.71
CA ASN A 123 13.51 -16.07 -15.82
C ASN A 123 12.91 -17.06 -14.79
N ARG A 124 11.57 -17.09 -14.69
CA ARG A 124 10.80 -17.92 -13.72
C ARG A 124 11.18 -17.68 -12.25
N THR A 125 11.79 -16.54 -11.95
CA THR A 125 12.22 -16.17 -10.60
C THR A 125 11.53 -14.87 -10.20
N PHE A 126 10.91 -14.87 -9.01
CA PHE A 126 10.31 -13.68 -8.42
C PHE A 126 11.40 -12.66 -8.05
N MET A 127 11.32 -11.45 -8.59
CA MET A 127 12.30 -10.37 -8.40
C MET A 127 11.81 -9.30 -7.44
N GLY A 128 10.50 -9.08 -7.37
CA GLY A 128 9.91 -8.05 -6.53
C GLY A 128 8.47 -7.76 -6.91
N VAL A 129 8.00 -6.57 -6.52
CA VAL A 129 6.63 -6.12 -6.74
C VAL A 129 6.65 -4.69 -7.28
N ALA A 130 5.94 -4.46 -8.38
CA ALA A 130 5.61 -3.13 -8.85
C ALA A 130 4.28 -2.71 -8.23
N ALA A 131 4.19 -1.47 -7.75
CA ALA A 131 3.01 -1.00 -7.05
C ALA A 131 2.72 0.48 -7.36
N VAL A 132 1.44 0.82 -7.42
CA VAL A 132 0.95 2.19 -7.65
C VAL A 132 -0.10 2.54 -6.60
N ASN A 133 0.09 3.68 -5.94
CA ASN A 133 -0.83 4.17 -4.93
C ASN A 133 -1.92 5.02 -5.58
N THR A 134 -3.17 4.66 -5.34
CA THR A 134 -4.36 5.39 -5.78
C THR A 134 -5.02 6.06 -4.58
N PRO A 135 -5.14 7.41 -4.55
CA PRO A 135 -5.82 8.10 -3.47
C PRO A 135 -7.32 7.78 -3.48
N LEU A 136 -7.90 7.57 -2.29
CA LEU A 136 -9.34 7.27 -2.19
C LEU A 136 -10.24 8.36 -2.73
N THR A 137 -9.76 9.61 -2.79
CA THR A 137 -10.53 10.72 -3.39
C THR A 137 -10.83 10.50 -4.86
N GLU A 138 -9.88 9.93 -5.62
CA GLU A 138 -10.06 9.63 -7.04
C GLU A 138 -11.01 8.45 -7.25
N LEU A 139 -10.83 7.39 -6.46
CA LEU A 139 -11.74 6.24 -6.46
C LEU A 139 -13.15 6.65 -6.10
N ASN A 140 -13.31 7.50 -5.08
CA ASN A 140 -14.61 8.00 -4.68
C ASN A 140 -15.27 8.84 -5.77
N GLN A 141 -14.51 9.69 -6.46
CA GLN A 141 -15.01 10.47 -7.60
C GLN A 141 -15.47 9.57 -8.74
N GLN A 142 -14.73 8.50 -9.05
CA GLN A 142 -15.11 7.54 -10.08
C GLN A 142 -16.32 6.67 -9.68
N ALA A 143 -16.44 6.33 -8.40
CA ALA A 143 -17.50 5.50 -7.87
C ALA A 143 -18.84 6.23 -7.67
N HIS A 144 -18.87 7.56 -7.71
CA HIS A 144 -20.10 8.35 -7.55
C HIS A 144 -20.79 8.56 -8.91
N PRO A 145 -21.84 7.79 -9.26
CA PRO A 145 -22.70 8.16 -10.37
C PRO A 145 -23.42 9.48 -10.06
N SER A 146 -23.53 10.33 -11.08
CA SER A 146 -24.38 11.51 -11.01
C SER A 146 -25.85 11.08 -10.85
N ASN A 147 -26.56 11.72 -9.92
CA ASN A 147 -28.00 11.56 -9.63
C ASN A 147 -28.41 10.42 -8.68
N ILE A 148 -27.85 10.40 -7.47
CA ILE A 148 -28.48 9.70 -6.35
C ILE A 148 -29.42 10.62 -5.57
N GLY A 149 -30.47 10.05 -4.98
CA GLY A 149 -31.42 10.79 -4.14
C GLY A 149 -30.75 11.39 -2.89
N GLY A 150 -31.35 12.42 -2.30
CA GLY A 150 -30.74 13.21 -1.22
C GLY A 150 -30.46 12.49 0.11
N ARG A 151 -30.84 11.20 0.26
CA ARG A 151 -30.58 10.37 1.46
C ARG A 151 -29.75 9.12 1.18
N SER A 152 -29.38 8.87 -0.08
CA SER A 152 -28.52 7.75 -0.45
C SER A 152 -27.05 8.13 -0.35
N TYR A 153 -26.20 7.14 -0.12
CA TYR A 153 -24.74 7.28 -0.15
C TYR A 153 -24.12 6.01 -0.69
N PHE A 154 -22.89 6.12 -1.16
CA PHE A 154 -22.09 4.98 -1.61
C PHE A 154 -21.03 4.65 -0.56
N PHE A 155 -20.76 3.36 -0.44
CA PHE A 155 -19.64 2.85 0.32
C PHE A 155 -19.04 1.68 -0.45
N MET A 156 -17.76 1.42 -0.23
CA MET A 156 -17.05 0.33 -0.86
C MET A 156 -16.49 -0.59 0.21
N LEU A 157 -16.61 -1.89 -0.02
CA LEU A 157 -16.06 -2.95 0.82
C LEU A 157 -15.00 -3.71 0.03
N ASP A 158 -14.02 -4.25 0.73
CA ASP A 158 -13.10 -5.24 0.17
C ASP A 158 -13.69 -6.66 0.24
N GLN A 159 -12.99 -7.63 -0.33
CA GLN A 159 -13.40 -9.04 -0.30
C GLN A 159 -13.36 -9.67 1.11
N ASN A 160 -12.77 -8.98 2.09
CA ASN A 160 -12.68 -9.40 3.48
C ASN A 160 -13.74 -8.71 4.38
N GLY A 161 -14.59 -7.84 3.82
CA GLY A 161 -15.61 -7.08 4.54
C GLY A 161 -15.11 -5.81 5.23
N PHE A 162 -13.87 -5.37 4.99
CA PHE A 162 -13.37 -4.09 5.45
C PHE A 162 -13.91 -2.93 4.60
N ILE A 163 -14.26 -1.84 5.28
CA ILE A 163 -14.78 -0.65 4.62
C ILE A 163 -13.62 0.15 4.03
N MET A 164 -13.62 0.30 2.70
CA MET A 164 -12.65 1.10 1.95
C MET A 164 -12.99 2.60 2.05
N PHE A 165 -14.25 2.98 1.83
CA PHE A 165 -14.72 4.33 2.13
C PHE A 165 -16.19 4.33 2.55
N HIS A 166 -16.53 5.25 3.46
CA HIS A 166 -17.89 5.49 3.92
C HIS A 166 -18.01 6.95 4.42
N PRO A 167 -19.15 7.65 4.24
CA PRO A 167 -19.31 9.05 4.66
C PRO A 167 -19.05 9.29 6.16
N GLN A 168 -19.32 8.29 7.00
CA GLN A 168 -19.10 8.33 8.46
C GLN A 168 -17.86 7.54 8.91
N LEU A 169 -16.96 7.18 7.99
CA LEU A 169 -15.77 6.41 8.34
C LEU A 169 -14.85 7.29 9.19
N ARG A 170 -14.64 6.88 10.44
CA ARG A 170 -13.66 7.48 11.33
C ARG A 170 -12.42 6.59 11.34
N PRO A 171 -11.27 7.08 10.85
CA PRO A 171 -10.04 6.30 10.87
C PRO A 171 -9.67 5.99 12.32
N ILE A 172 -9.69 4.71 12.69
CA ILE A 172 -9.17 4.28 13.99
C ILE A 172 -7.65 4.40 13.88
N VAL A 173 -7.11 5.50 14.40
CA VAL A 173 -5.65 5.62 14.58
C VAL A 173 -5.30 4.61 15.65
N ARG A 174 -4.78 3.43 15.26
CA ARG A 174 -4.23 2.49 16.24
C ARG A 174 -3.11 3.19 16.99
N PHE A 175 -3.23 3.17 18.31
CA PHE A 175 -2.43 3.87 19.30
C PHE A 175 -0.92 3.56 19.16
N GLU A 176 -0.17 4.46 18.52
CA GLU A 176 1.30 4.52 18.62
C GLU A 176 1.77 5.51 19.70
N GLN A 177 0.87 6.06 20.53
CA GLN A 177 1.20 7.04 21.57
C GLN A 177 0.87 6.59 23.01
N MET A 178 0.56 5.31 23.24
CA MET A 178 0.26 4.82 24.59
C MET A 178 1.10 3.59 25.00
N PHE A 179 2.38 3.61 24.66
CA PHE A 179 3.38 2.77 25.35
C PHE A 179 4.50 3.66 25.89
N SER A 180 4.14 4.63 26.75
CA SER A 180 5.13 5.21 27.66
C SER A 180 5.04 4.61 29.06
N ASN A 181 3.92 4.04 29.51
CA ASN A 181 3.78 3.41 30.83
C ASN A 181 2.47 2.63 30.88
N ALA A 182 2.48 1.34 30.55
CA ALA A 182 1.35 0.46 30.84
C ALA A 182 1.87 -0.93 31.16
N SER A 183 1.86 -1.25 32.47
CA SER A 183 2.00 -2.61 32.97
C SER A 183 0.96 -3.51 32.29
N ILE A 184 1.40 -4.69 31.88
CA ILE A 184 0.59 -5.73 31.25
C ILE A 184 -0.51 -6.16 32.24
N TYR A 185 -1.75 -5.76 31.98
CA TYR A 185 -2.92 -6.45 32.53
C TYR A 185 -3.63 -7.18 31.40
N LEU A 186 -3.45 -8.50 31.38
CA LEU A 186 -4.24 -9.44 30.60
C LEU A 186 -5.70 -9.37 31.05
N LEU A 187 -6.57 -8.79 30.23
CA LEU A 187 -8.02 -8.94 30.37
C LEU A 187 -8.53 -9.93 29.33
N CYS A 188 -8.75 -11.16 29.80
CA CYS A 188 -9.54 -12.19 29.15
C CYS A 188 -11.03 -11.79 29.24
N PRO A 189 -11.79 -11.67 28.13
CA PRO A 189 -13.24 -11.58 28.22
C PRO A 189 -13.83 -12.98 28.33
N GLN A 190 -14.62 -13.16 29.39
CA GLN A 190 -15.32 -14.38 29.74
C GLN A 190 -16.34 -14.82 28.68
N SER A 191 -16.48 -16.13 28.60
CA SER A 191 -17.49 -16.94 27.93
C SER A 191 -18.93 -16.40 28.05
N VAL A 192 -19.58 -16.19 26.90
CA VAL A 192 -21.03 -15.93 26.80
C VAL A 192 -21.79 -17.25 26.89
N LYS A 193 -22.67 -17.40 27.89
CA LYS A 193 -23.66 -18.48 27.95
C LYS A 193 -24.91 -18.07 27.20
N PHE A 194 -25.38 -18.94 26.31
CA PHE A 194 -26.71 -18.86 25.70
C PHE A 194 -27.78 -19.28 26.71
N HIS A 195 -28.90 -18.56 26.72
CA HIS A 195 -30.16 -18.97 27.33
C HIS A 195 -31.27 -18.88 26.29
#